data_AF-A0A2E4MGB0-F1
#
_entry.id   AF-A0A2E4MGB0-F1
#
_cell.length_a   1.000
_cell.length_b   1.000
_cell.length_c   1.000
_cell.angle_alpha   90.00
_cell.angle_beta   90.00
_cell.angle_gamma   90.00
#
_symmetry.space_group_name_H-M   'P 1'
#
loop_
_entity.id
_entity.type
_entity.pdbx_description
1 polymer ?
#
loop_
_entity_poly.entity_id
_entity_poly.type
_entity_poly.pdbx_seq_one_letter_code
_entity_poly.pdbx_strand_id
1 'polypeptide(L)'
;MAPFLFNFYSKTSKEITMFKLYKLLPILFILILTSNLYGHCQVPCGIYDDAVRIVQIDEDIATIRKAMSMIKGLAGKADAQSLNQMIRWVNTKEEHATSIQETVSSYFLAQRIKPKKKGEAGRQVYVNQTLLLQQLIVAAMKCKQNVDQSKCEAASDLVVEFSVSYFDEHGMKHLKEVQNKK
;
A
#
# COMPACT_ATOMS: atom_id res chain seq x y z
N MET A 1 25.71 -67.60 17.50
CA MET A 1 25.42 -66.85 18.76
C MET A 1 26.38 -65.68 18.79
N ALA A 2 26.04 -64.39 18.76
CA ALA A 2 24.80 -63.61 18.74
C ALA A 2 25.09 -62.27 18.02
N PRO A 3 24.07 -61.60 17.45
CA PRO A 3 24.01 -60.15 17.61
C PRO A 3 22.56 -59.71 17.86
N PHE A 4 22.17 -59.65 19.13
CA PHE A 4 21.11 -58.77 19.61
C PHE A 4 21.86 -57.71 20.42
N LEU A 5 21.92 -56.46 19.98
CA LEU A 5 22.10 -55.28 20.86
C LEU A 5 22.25 -53.92 20.13
N PHE A 6 22.06 -53.81 18.80
CA PHE A 6 22.29 -52.51 18.13
C PHE A 6 21.04 -51.72 17.71
N ASN A 7 19.81 -52.24 17.86
CA ASN A 7 18.65 -51.65 17.18
C ASN A 7 17.58 -50.96 18.05
N PHE A 8 17.89 -50.62 19.32
CA PHE A 8 16.89 -49.98 20.20
C PHE A 8 17.18 -48.52 20.56
N TYR A 9 18.38 -47.99 20.30
CA TYR A 9 18.76 -46.64 20.74
C TYR A 9 18.48 -45.53 19.71
N SER A 10 18.30 -45.83 18.42
CA SER A 10 18.18 -44.81 17.36
C SER A 10 16.74 -44.39 17.02
N LYS A 11 15.73 -45.14 17.45
CA LYS A 11 14.32 -44.90 17.09
C LYS A 11 13.61 -43.93 18.03
N THR A 12 14.00 -43.89 19.31
CA THR A 12 13.35 -43.07 20.34
C THR A 12 13.74 -41.59 20.30
N SER A 13 14.99 -41.25 19.96
CA SER A 13 15.43 -39.84 19.94
C SER A 13 14.79 -39.04 18.81
N LYS A 14 14.62 -39.64 17.63
CA LYS A 14 14.03 -38.98 16.44
C LYS A 14 12.54 -38.69 16.61
N GLU A 15 11.78 -39.61 17.21
CA GLU A 15 10.35 -39.40 17.47
C GLU A 15 10.11 -38.35 18.57
N ILE A 16 10.95 -38.30 19.61
CA ILE A 16 10.86 -37.28 20.66
C ILE A 16 11.18 -35.87 20.11
N THR A 17 12.11 -35.74 19.16
CA THR A 17 12.36 -34.46 18.46
C THR A 17 11.21 -34.04 17.54
N MET A 18 10.59 -34.97 16.82
CA MET A 18 9.41 -34.69 15.97
C MET A 18 8.19 -34.28 16.80
N PHE A 19 7.98 -34.90 17.97
CA PHE A 19 6.93 -34.52 18.92
C PHE A 19 7.16 -33.15 19.60
N LYS A 20 8.37 -32.61 19.59
CA LYS A 20 8.63 -31.23 20.05
C LYS A 20 8.44 -30.20 18.94
N LEU A 21 8.72 -30.58 17.70
CA LEU A 21 8.63 -29.68 16.54
C LEU A 21 7.18 -29.38 16.13
N TYR A 22 6.27 -30.36 16.20
CA TYR A 22 4.86 -30.13 15.84
C TYR A 22 4.15 -29.15 16.79
N LYS A 23 4.63 -29.03 18.05
CA LYS A 23 4.09 -28.06 19.03
C LYS A 23 4.47 -26.62 18.70
N LEU A 24 5.55 -26.41 17.94
CA LEU A 24 5.99 -25.09 17.47
C LEU A 24 5.33 -24.69 16.14
N LEU A 25 4.84 -25.66 15.37
CA LEU A 25 4.16 -25.46 14.08
C LEU A 25 2.90 -24.56 14.15
N PRO A 26 1.98 -24.71 15.12
CA PRO A 26 0.81 -23.82 15.21
C PRO A 26 1.18 -22.40 15.64
N ILE A 27 2.26 -22.23 16.43
CA ILE A 27 2.74 -20.90 16.87
C ILE A 27 3.31 -20.13 15.66
N LEU A 28 4.08 -20.82 14.80
CA LEU A 28 4.60 -20.24 13.56
C LEU A 28 3.49 -19.89 12.57
N PHE A 29 2.43 -20.70 12.48
CA PHE A 29 1.27 -20.44 11.63
C PHE A 29 0.47 -19.21 12.09
N ILE A 30 0.31 -19.00 13.40
CA ILE A 30 -0.36 -17.81 13.97
C ILE A 30 0.46 -16.53 13.70
N LEU A 31 1.79 -16.59 13.75
CA LEU A 31 2.68 -15.46 13.45
C LEU A 31 2.67 -15.04 11.97
N ILE A 32 2.33 -15.94 11.06
CA ILE A 32 2.20 -15.64 9.61
C ILE A 32 0.82 -15.05 9.29
N LEU A 33 -0.20 -15.33 10.11
CA LEU A 33 -1.56 -14.80 9.91
C LEU A 33 -1.74 -13.34 10.35
N THR A 34 -0.79 -12.75 11.09
CA THR A 34 -0.89 -11.37 11.59
C THR A 34 -0.27 -10.32 10.67
N SER A 35 0.17 -10.66 9.45
CA SER A 35 0.76 -9.67 8.53
C SER A 35 -0.26 -8.76 7.83
N ASN A 36 -1.56 -8.88 8.14
CA ASN A 36 -2.57 -7.92 7.69
C ASN A 36 -2.88 -6.93 8.81
N LEU A 37 -1.94 -6.02 9.08
CA LEU A 37 -2.26 -4.77 9.77
C LEU A 37 -3.19 -3.98 8.84
N TYR A 38 -4.49 -4.21 8.97
CA TYR A 38 -5.52 -3.29 8.51
C TYR A 38 -5.38 -1.99 9.32
N GLY A 39 -4.43 -1.17 8.91
CA GLY A 39 -4.12 0.10 9.53
C GLY A 39 -5.16 1.15 9.18
N HIS A 40 -6.42 0.95 9.58
CA HIS A 40 -7.43 2.01 9.72
C HIS A 40 -8.27 1.83 10.98
N CYS A 41 -7.62 1.45 12.08
CA CYS A 41 -8.22 1.67 13.39
C CYS A 41 -8.34 3.19 13.55
N GLN A 42 -9.54 3.77 13.37
CA GLN A 42 -9.85 5.18 13.65
C GLN A 42 -9.74 5.52 15.16
N VAL A 43 -9.06 4.66 15.91
CA VAL A 43 -8.65 4.82 17.28
C VAL A 43 -7.42 5.73 17.28
N PRO A 44 -7.36 6.72 18.18
CA PRO A 44 -6.21 7.62 18.30
C PRO A 44 -5.01 6.88 18.92
N CYS A 45 -4.41 5.94 18.17
CA CYS A 45 -3.30 5.11 18.63
C CYS A 45 -1.95 5.80 18.53
N GLY A 46 -1.85 6.92 17.81
CA GLY A 46 -0.62 7.70 17.67
C GLY A 46 0.45 7.07 16.75
N ILE A 47 0.17 5.91 16.16
CA ILE A 47 1.10 5.18 15.28
C ILE A 47 0.80 5.58 13.84
N TYR A 48 1.64 6.48 13.30
CA TYR A 48 1.51 7.02 11.96
C TYR A 48 2.85 6.90 11.23
N ASP A 49 2.80 6.51 9.97
CA ASP A 49 3.94 6.54 9.06
C ASP A 49 3.50 7.21 7.76
N ASP A 50 3.49 8.54 7.81
CA ASP A 50 2.98 9.36 6.71
C ASP A 50 3.86 9.24 5.46
N ALA A 51 5.17 9.04 5.64
CA ALA A 51 6.11 8.84 4.54
C ALA A 51 5.79 7.56 3.78
N VAL A 52 5.56 6.44 4.49
CA VAL A 52 5.14 5.18 3.86
C VAL A 52 3.82 5.34 3.12
N ARG A 53 2.86 6.12 3.63
CA ARG A 53 1.59 6.38 2.91
C ARG A 53 1.79 7.16 1.62
N ILE A 54 2.68 8.15 1.58
CA ILE A 54 3.03 8.84 0.34
C ILE A 54 3.68 7.87 -0.65
N VAL A 55 4.63 7.06 -0.19
CA VAL A 55 5.31 6.08 -1.04
C VAL A 55 4.34 5.03 -1.61
N GLN A 56 3.33 4.62 -0.84
CA GLN A 56 2.27 3.73 -1.32
C GLN A 56 1.42 4.39 -2.41
N ILE A 57 1.05 5.66 -2.23
CA ILE A 57 0.31 6.42 -3.26
C ILE A 57 1.15 6.51 -4.56
N ASP A 58 2.46 6.74 -4.45
CA ASP A 58 3.35 6.75 -5.62
C ASP A 58 3.38 5.39 -6.34
N GLU A 59 3.37 4.26 -5.61
CA GLU A 59 3.28 2.91 -6.19
C GLU A 59 1.96 2.67 -6.90
N ASP A 60 0.86 3.10 -6.29
CA ASP A 60 -0.47 2.97 -6.85
C ASP A 60 -0.56 3.75 -8.16
N ILE A 61 -0.04 4.98 -8.21
CA ILE A 61 0.04 5.79 -9.44
C ILE A 61 0.91 5.09 -10.49
N ALA A 62 2.07 4.53 -10.12
CA ALA A 62 2.91 3.79 -11.04
C ALA A 62 2.22 2.54 -11.60
N THR A 63 1.44 1.83 -10.77
CA THR A 63 0.68 0.64 -11.17
C THR A 63 -0.47 1.00 -12.09
N ILE A 64 -1.20 2.08 -11.80
CA ILE A 64 -2.22 2.65 -12.69
C ILE A 64 -1.61 3.00 -14.05
N ARG A 65 -0.48 3.72 -14.07
CA ARG A 65 0.24 4.10 -15.30
C ARG A 65 0.59 2.88 -16.13
N LYS A 66 1.11 1.82 -15.50
CA LYS A 66 1.39 0.54 -16.16
C LYS A 66 0.12 -0.10 -16.72
N ALA A 67 -0.94 -0.20 -15.94
CA ALA A 67 -2.22 -0.77 -16.36
C ALA A 67 -2.80 -0.03 -17.57
N MET A 68 -2.76 1.31 -17.59
CA MET A 68 -3.19 2.12 -18.73
C MET A 68 -2.40 1.80 -20.01
N SER A 69 -1.08 1.64 -19.91
CA SER A 69 -0.24 1.24 -21.06
C SER A 69 -0.58 -0.16 -21.56
N MET A 70 -0.83 -1.11 -20.64
CA MET A 70 -1.22 -2.47 -21.01
C MET A 70 -2.59 -2.51 -21.71
N ILE A 71 -3.57 -1.73 -21.21
CA ILE A 71 -4.88 -1.60 -21.86
C ILE A 71 -4.73 -1.05 -23.29
N LYS A 72 -3.94 0.01 -23.46
CA LYS A 72 -3.65 0.58 -24.78
C LYS A 72 -3.01 -0.44 -25.73
N GLY A 73 -2.06 -1.23 -25.26
CA GLY A 73 -1.41 -2.27 -26.06
C GLY A 73 -2.30 -3.47 -26.43
N LEU A 74 -3.42 -3.65 -25.74
CA LEU A 74 -4.43 -4.67 -26.03
C LEU A 74 -5.60 -4.13 -26.87
N ALA A 75 -5.68 -2.82 -27.09
CA ALA A 75 -6.75 -2.21 -27.85
C ALA A 75 -6.82 -2.78 -29.28
N GLY A 76 -8.04 -3.12 -29.73
CA GLY A 76 -8.28 -3.70 -31.06
C GLY A 76 -8.07 -5.22 -31.15
N LYS A 77 -7.57 -5.88 -30.10
CA LYS A 77 -7.51 -7.35 -30.04
C LYS A 77 -8.83 -7.92 -29.53
N ALA A 78 -9.34 -8.93 -30.22
CA ALA A 78 -10.63 -9.56 -29.91
C ALA A 78 -10.52 -11.03 -29.48
N ASP A 79 -9.31 -11.59 -29.38
CA ASP A 79 -9.13 -12.95 -28.88
C ASP A 79 -9.43 -13.04 -27.38
N ALA A 80 -9.92 -14.21 -26.95
CA ALA A 80 -10.38 -14.43 -25.59
C ALA A 80 -9.29 -14.13 -24.53
N GLN A 81 -8.02 -14.40 -24.84
CA GLN A 81 -6.93 -14.13 -23.91
C GLN A 81 -6.69 -12.63 -23.75
N SER A 82 -6.65 -11.87 -24.84
CA SER A 82 -6.52 -10.40 -24.81
C SER A 82 -7.67 -9.74 -24.06
N LEU A 83 -8.90 -10.20 -24.26
CA LEU A 83 -10.08 -9.69 -23.53
C LEU A 83 -9.96 -9.96 -22.02
N ASN A 84 -9.58 -11.17 -21.62
CA ASN A 84 -9.34 -11.51 -20.21
C ASN A 84 -8.25 -10.63 -19.58
N GLN A 85 -7.16 -10.37 -20.29
CA GLN A 85 -6.08 -9.50 -19.80
C GLN A 85 -6.52 -8.04 -19.71
N MET A 86 -7.30 -7.56 -20.67
CA MET A 86 -7.84 -6.20 -20.65
C MET A 86 -8.72 -5.97 -19.42
N ILE A 87 -9.63 -6.89 -19.12
CA ILE A 87 -10.50 -6.82 -17.93
C ILE A 87 -9.66 -6.80 -16.65
N ARG A 88 -8.62 -7.65 -16.53
CA ARG A 88 -7.72 -7.64 -15.37
C ARG A 88 -7.04 -6.29 -15.19
N TRP A 89 -6.50 -5.71 -16.26
CA TRP A 89 -5.84 -4.40 -16.16
C TRP A 89 -6.80 -3.26 -15.84
N VAL A 90 -8.05 -3.31 -16.33
CA VAL A 90 -9.09 -2.37 -15.92
C VAL A 90 -9.33 -2.49 -14.41
N ASN A 91 -9.61 -3.70 -13.92
CA ASN A 91 -9.87 -3.94 -12.49
C ASN A 91 -8.69 -3.50 -11.61
N THR A 92 -7.45 -3.89 -11.96
CA THR A 92 -6.25 -3.45 -11.23
C THR A 92 -6.16 -1.93 -11.16
N LYS A 93 -6.32 -1.23 -12.29
CA LYS A 93 -6.29 0.23 -12.31
C LYS A 93 -7.38 0.84 -11.42
N GLU A 94 -8.58 0.27 -11.42
CA GLU A 94 -9.69 0.73 -10.58
C GLU A 94 -9.43 0.53 -9.09
N GLU A 95 -8.88 -0.62 -8.71
CA GLU A 95 -8.53 -0.97 -7.33
C GLU A 95 -7.46 -0.02 -6.78
N HIS A 96 -6.36 0.18 -7.50
CA HIS A 96 -5.29 1.10 -7.07
C HIS A 96 -5.77 2.56 -7.02
N ALA A 97 -6.58 3.01 -7.98
CA ALA A 97 -7.16 4.35 -7.93
C ALA A 97 -8.07 4.52 -6.70
N THR A 98 -8.84 3.49 -6.34
CA THR A 98 -9.69 3.50 -5.15
C THR A 98 -8.85 3.52 -3.86
N SER A 99 -7.75 2.77 -3.81
CA SER A 99 -6.83 2.77 -2.66
C SER A 99 -6.22 4.15 -2.39
N ILE A 100 -5.86 4.91 -3.44
CA ILE A 100 -5.42 6.31 -3.30
C ILE A 100 -6.54 7.14 -2.67
N GLN A 101 -7.78 7.04 -3.17
CA GLN A 101 -8.92 7.80 -2.63
C GLN A 101 -9.19 7.44 -1.16
N GLU A 102 -9.10 6.18 -0.79
CA GLU A 102 -9.27 5.72 0.59
C GLU A 102 -8.15 6.22 1.51
N THR A 103 -6.89 6.12 1.09
CA THR A 103 -5.74 6.65 1.85
C THR A 103 -5.88 8.16 2.04
N VAL A 104 -6.20 8.90 0.99
CA VAL A 104 -6.35 10.36 1.08
C VAL A 104 -7.54 10.75 1.96
N SER A 105 -8.69 10.12 1.80
CA SER A 105 -9.90 10.46 2.55
C SER A 105 -9.83 10.01 4.01
N SER A 106 -9.48 8.75 4.26
CA SER A 106 -9.59 8.12 5.57
C SER A 106 -8.36 8.33 6.43
N TYR A 107 -7.17 8.37 5.84
CA TYR A 107 -5.93 8.58 6.58
C TYR A 107 -5.59 10.08 6.63
N PHE A 108 -5.35 10.73 5.49
CA PHE A 108 -4.89 12.12 5.52
C PHE A 108 -5.98 13.11 5.95
N LEU A 109 -7.10 13.18 5.24
CA LEU A 109 -8.14 14.18 5.50
C LEU A 109 -8.82 13.96 6.86
N ALA A 110 -9.19 12.72 7.19
CA ALA A 110 -9.93 12.42 8.41
C ALA A 110 -9.06 12.31 9.66
N GLN A 111 -7.82 11.79 9.56
CA GLN A 111 -6.99 11.50 10.74
C GLN A 111 -5.79 12.44 10.90
N ARG A 112 -5.11 12.81 9.82
CA ARG A 112 -3.82 13.52 9.91
C ARG A 112 -3.94 15.04 9.85
N ILE A 113 -4.79 15.56 8.97
CA ILE A 113 -4.96 17.00 8.78
C ILE A 113 -5.81 17.58 9.91
N LYS A 114 -5.21 18.44 10.73
CA LYS A 114 -5.88 19.06 11.88
C LYS A 114 -6.74 20.25 11.43
N PRO A 115 -8.07 20.25 11.68
CA PRO A 115 -8.92 21.40 11.37
C PRO A 115 -8.45 22.66 12.10
N LYS A 116 -8.56 23.80 11.42
CA LYS A 116 -8.23 25.13 11.94
C LYS A 116 -9.41 26.07 11.80
N LYS A 117 -9.76 26.87 12.80
CA LYS A 117 -10.83 27.88 12.64
C LYS A 117 -10.34 29.08 11.83
N LYS A 118 -11.28 29.90 11.36
CA LYS A 118 -10.97 31.17 10.70
C LYS A 118 -10.21 32.07 11.68
N GLY A 119 -9.11 32.66 11.22
CA GLY A 119 -8.24 33.52 12.04
C GLY A 119 -7.19 32.77 12.88
N GLU A 120 -7.20 31.44 12.93
CA GLU A 120 -6.16 30.68 13.61
C GLU A 120 -4.85 30.66 12.79
N ALA A 121 -3.72 30.70 13.49
CA ALA A 121 -2.41 30.51 12.88
C ALA A 121 -2.33 29.16 12.15
N GLY A 122 -1.78 29.17 10.93
CA GLY A 122 -1.69 27.99 10.07
C GLY A 122 -2.98 27.64 9.32
N ARG A 123 -4.05 28.45 9.40
CA ARG A 123 -5.30 28.21 8.66
C ARG A 123 -5.07 28.09 7.15
N GLN A 124 -4.21 28.92 6.56
CA GLN A 124 -3.96 28.85 5.11
C GLN A 124 -3.26 27.56 4.70
N VAL A 125 -2.32 27.08 5.52
CA VAL A 125 -1.65 25.79 5.29
C VAL A 125 -2.67 24.65 5.32
N TYR A 126 -3.55 24.63 6.34
CA TYR A 126 -4.66 23.67 6.41
C TYR A 126 -5.53 23.71 5.14
N VAL A 127 -5.94 24.90 4.69
CA VAL A 127 -6.77 25.05 3.47
C VAL A 127 -6.03 24.50 2.24
N ASN A 128 -4.77 24.89 2.05
CA ASN A 128 -3.97 24.46 0.90
C ASN A 128 -3.80 22.93 0.90
N GLN A 129 -3.45 22.33 2.04
CA GLN A 129 -3.32 20.88 2.16
C GLN A 129 -4.63 20.15 1.87
N THR A 130 -5.77 20.63 2.39
CA THR A 130 -7.08 20.02 2.10
C THR A 130 -7.47 20.14 0.62
N LEU A 131 -7.12 21.25 -0.04
CA LEU A 131 -7.37 21.44 -1.47
C LEU A 131 -6.55 20.46 -2.31
N LEU A 132 -5.24 20.35 -2.04
CA LEU A 132 -4.35 19.42 -2.74
C LEU A 132 -4.83 17.97 -2.60
N LEU A 133 -5.22 17.56 -1.40
CA LEU A 133 -5.77 16.22 -1.14
C LEU A 133 -7.10 16.00 -1.87
N GLN A 134 -8.01 16.98 -1.88
CA GLN A 134 -9.26 16.88 -2.62
C GLN A 134 -9.00 16.75 -4.13
N GLN A 135 -8.07 17.53 -4.68
CA GLN A 135 -7.67 17.44 -6.08
C GLN A 135 -7.05 16.09 -6.40
N LEU A 136 -6.26 15.51 -5.49
CA LEU A 136 -5.69 14.17 -5.65
C LEU A 136 -6.77 13.08 -5.70
N ILE A 137 -7.83 13.18 -4.88
CA ILE A 137 -9.00 12.28 -4.99
C ILE A 137 -9.63 12.35 -6.38
N VAL A 138 -9.78 13.56 -6.92
CA VAL A 138 -10.35 13.77 -8.26
C VAL A 138 -9.40 13.25 -9.35
N ALA A 139 -8.10 13.50 -9.23
CA ALA A 139 -7.09 13.00 -10.17
C ALA A 139 -7.09 11.46 -10.20
N ALA A 140 -7.14 10.80 -9.03
CA ALA A 140 -7.27 9.35 -8.92
C ALA A 140 -8.56 8.82 -9.59
N MET A 141 -9.70 9.49 -9.39
CA MET A 141 -10.95 9.18 -10.11
C MET A 141 -10.76 9.32 -11.64
N LYS A 142 -10.05 10.36 -12.10
CA LYS A 142 -9.77 10.51 -13.54
C LYS A 142 -8.89 9.36 -14.04
N CYS A 143 -7.86 8.96 -13.30
CA CYS A 143 -7.10 7.77 -13.63
C CYS A 143 -7.97 6.51 -13.75
N LYS A 144 -8.96 6.35 -12.87
CA LYS A 144 -9.93 5.25 -12.93
C LYS A 144 -10.78 5.26 -14.21
N GLN A 145 -11.15 6.43 -14.72
CA GLN A 145 -12.11 6.57 -15.83
C GLN A 145 -11.50 6.53 -17.24
N ASN A 146 -10.19 6.68 -17.42
CA ASN A 146 -9.58 6.73 -18.76
C ASN A 146 -8.24 5.99 -18.83
N VAL A 147 -7.55 6.09 -19.97
CA VAL A 147 -6.20 5.52 -20.19
C VAL A 147 -5.17 6.60 -20.59
N ASP A 148 -5.49 7.87 -20.32
CA ASP A 148 -4.63 9.00 -20.62
C ASP A 148 -3.55 9.14 -19.54
N GLN A 149 -2.28 9.02 -19.94
CA GLN A 149 -1.16 9.04 -19.01
C GLN A 149 -0.98 10.38 -18.32
N SER A 150 -1.49 11.47 -18.95
CA SER A 150 -1.50 12.80 -18.36
C SER A 150 -2.24 12.87 -17.02
N LYS A 151 -3.17 11.94 -16.76
CA LYS A 151 -3.89 11.90 -15.48
C LYS A 151 -3.03 11.34 -14.36
N CYS A 152 -2.15 10.38 -14.67
CA CYS A 152 -1.18 9.87 -13.72
C CYS A 152 -0.12 10.93 -13.40
N GLU A 153 0.30 11.72 -14.39
CA GLU A 153 1.22 12.85 -14.20
C GLU A 153 0.61 13.90 -13.26
N ALA A 154 -0.62 14.34 -13.54
CA ALA A 154 -1.32 15.29 -12.66
C ALA A 154 -1.48 14.76 -11.22
N ALA A 155 -1.74 13.46 -11.05
CA ALA A 155 -1.80 12.85 -9.71
C ALA A 155 -0.42 12.86 -9.02
N SER A 156 0.66 12.52 -9.74
CA SER A 156 2.03 12.57 -9.21
C SER A 156 2.43 13.98 -8.78
N ASP A 157 2.12 15.00 -9.58
CA ASP A 157 2.43 16.41 -9.26
C ASP A 157 1.73 16.84 -7.97
N LEU A 158 0.44 16.49 -7.81
CA LEU A 158 -0.31 16.77 -6.59
C LEU A 158 0.27 16.08 -5.35
N VAL A 159 0.81 14.86 -5.48
CA VAL A 159 1.49 14.16 -4.38
C VAL A 159 2.77 14.87 -3.98
N VAL A 160 3.56 15.36 -4.95
CA VAL A 160 4.77 16.14 -4.68
C VAL A 160 4.43 17.45 -3.99
N GLU A 161 3.47 18.22 -4.52
CA GLU A 161 3.02 19.48 -3.94
C GLU A 161 2.46 19.28 -2.51
N PHE A 162 1.66 18.24 -2.31
CA PHE A 162 1.18 17.89 -0.98
C PHE A 162 2.32 17.55 -0.03
N SER A 163 3.29 16.73 -0.46
CA SER A 163 4.42 16.33 0.39
C SER A 163 5.25 17.54 0.84
N VAL A 164 5.54 18.47 -0.09
CA VAL A 164 6.26 19.72 0.21
C VAL A 164 5.47 20.61 1.18
N SER A 165 4.15 20.67 1.03
CA SER A 165 3.27 21.45 1.92
C SER A 165 3.08 20.78 3.29
N TYR A 166 3.16 19.45 3.36
CA TYR A 166 2.83 18.65 4.53
C TYR A 166 3.99 18.41 5.48
N PHE A 167 5.17 18.07 4.93
CA PHE A 167 6.34 17.73 5.72
C PHE A 167 7.23 18.94 6.01
N ASP A 168 7.84 18.94 7.19
CA ASP A 168 9.00 19.77 7.47
C ASP A 168 10.28 19.14 6.89
N GLU A 169 11.44 19.76 7.16
CA GLU A 169 12.73 19.28 6.65
C GLU A 169 13.04 17.83 7.09
N HIS A 170 12.71 17.48 8.34
CA HIS A 170 12.92 16.14 8.87
C HIS A 170 11.98 15.13 8.19
N GLY A 171 10.70 15.46 8.05
CA GLY A 171 9.73 14.65 7.34
C GLY A 171 10.10 14.41 5.88
N MET A 172 10.57 15.44 5.18
CA MET A 172 11.03 15.33 3.79
C MET A 172 12.28 14.45 3.66
N LYS A 173 13.21 14.51 4.63
CA LYS A 173 14.36 13.60 4.68
C LYS A 173 13.91 12.15 4.87
N HIS A 174 13.00 11.92 5.81
CA HIS A 174 12.46 10.59 6.06
C HIS A 174 11.74 10.02 4.82
N LEU A 175 10.92 10.83 4.13
CA LEU A 175 10.28 10.44 2.88
C LEU A 175 11.29 9.96 1.83
N LYS A 176 12.38 10.72 1.62
CA LYS A 176 13.46 10.33 0.70
C LYS A 176 14.16 9.04 1.11
N GLU A 177 14.38 8.83 2.40
CA GLU A 177 14.97 7.58 2.92
C GLU A 177 14.07 6.38 2.65
N VAL A 178 12.75 6.51 2.81
CA VAL A 178 11.78 5.45 2.50
C VAL A 178 11.74 5.18 0.99
N GLN A 179 11.72 6.24 0.16
CA GLN A 179 11.74 6.11 -1.31
C GLN A 179 13.00 5.38 -1.82
N ASN A 180 14.16 5.63 -1.23
CA ASN A 180 15.44 5.04 -1.64
C ASN A 180 15.66 3.59 -1.17
N LYS A 181 14.81 3.07 -0.28
CA LYS A 181 14.91 1.68 0.22
C LYS A 181 14.17 0.67 -0.66
N LYS A 182 13.48 1.13 -1.71
CA LYS A 182 12.92 0.29 -2.77
C LYS A 182 13.98 -0.16 -3.76
#